data_AF-A0A846BDV4-F1
#
_entry.id   AF-A0A846BDV4-F1
#
_cell.length_a   1.000
_cell.length_b   1.000
_cell.length_c   1.000
_cell.angle_alpha   90.00
_cell.angle_beta   90.00
_cell.angle_gamma   90.00
#
_symmetry.space_group_name_H-M   'P 1'
#
loop_
_entity.id
_entity.type
_entity.pdbx_description
1 polymer ?
#
loop_
_entity_poly.entity_id
_entity_poly.type
_entity_poly.pdbx_seq_one_letter_code
_entity_poly.pdbx_strand_id
1 'polypeptide(L)'
;MSITHQIKSFYTDGACSGNPGPGGWGTIIYFTDDSVAEIGGAEAQTTNNRMEMQAAIAALKVLKTSGQAEPVTLYTDSEYVKNGITKWIKGWKKKGWKTSQGKAVLNQDLWETLDVLNSPLVEWRYVRGHSGNQGNERSDQVARAFASGKPPVLENSFDLNSSPAIVKSKNLSVTRRADSAVAPELTDNHIEPNVPTPDLAMIDSPISSPTNAIDELPREVRVAQLRNLVETLRTADEIATQGYLISSSELADLMDVNASAVTSRGDHWPWRNWIVSRVRREGNQILWQLERVDQVNTTDAD
;
A
#
# COMPACT_ATOMS: atom_id res chain seq x y z
N MET A 1 29.82 23.72 -1.24
CA MET A 1 28.80 22.99 -0.46
C MET A 1 28.77 21.56 -0.96
N SER A 2 28.67 20.56 -0.09
CA SER A 2 28.35 19.20 -0.56
C SER A 2 26.88 19.20 -0.96
N ILE A 3 26.56 18.75 -2.18
CA ILE A 3 25.17 18.66 -2.64
C ILE A 3 24.56 17.41 -2.01
N THR A 4 24.02 17.57 -0.80
CA THR A 4 23.12 16.59 -0.21
C THR A 4 21.82 16.62 -1.00
N HIS A 5 21.59 15.59 -1.82
CA HIS A 5 20.36 15.44 -2.59
C HIS A 5 19.23 15.19 -1.58
N GLN A 6 18.43 16.21 -1.28
CA GLN A 6 17.34 16.11 -0.33
C GLN A 6 16.18 15.37 -0.99
N ILE A 7 15.63 14.37 -0.29
CA ILE A 7 14.54 13.54 -0.78
C ILE A 7 13.24 14.33 -0.64
N LYS A 8 12.57 14.57 -1.77
CA LYS A 8 11.31 15.29 -1.90
C LYS A 8 10.12 14.36 -1.68
N SER A 9 10.13 13.19 -2.31
CA SER A 9 9.06 12.20 -2.18
C SER A 9 9.47 10.81 -2.63
N PHE A 10 8.82 9.80 -2.05
CA PHE A 10 8.87 8.41 -2.50
C PHE A 10 7.55 7.98 -3.16
N TYR A 11 7.63 7.09 -4.14
CA TYR A 11 6.50 6.31 -4.66
C TYR A 11 6.81 4.82 -4.51
N THR A 12 5.89 4.03 -3.97
CA THR A 12 6.14 2.63 -3.60
C THR A 12 4.99 1.71 -3.99
N ASP A 13 5.30 0.62 -4.68
CA ASP A 13 4.33 -0.38 -5.16
C ASP A 13 4.93 -1.80 -5.14
N GLY A 14 4.07 -2.81 -5.10
CA GLY A 14 4.41 -4.23 -5.07
C GLY A 14 3.41 -5.09 -5.87
N ALA A 15 3.94 -6.02 -6.65
CA ALA A 15 3.17 -6.88 -7.55
C ALA A 15 3.50 -8.36 -7.30
N CYS A 16 2.51 -9.24 -7.40
CA CYS A 16 2.68 -10.68 -7.20
C CYS A 16 1.94 -11.50 -8.28
N SER A 17 2.67 -12.41 -8.94
CA SER A 17 2.12 -13.29 -9.98
C SER A 17 1.53 -14.56 -9.35
N GLY A 18 0.26 -14.47 -8.94
CA GLY A 18 -0.37 -15.43 -8.03
C GLY A 18 -0.15 -15.04 -6.57
N ASN A 19 -1.06 -15.43 -5.68
CA ASN A 19 -1.08 -14.95 -4.30
C ASN A 19 -1.34 -16.12 -3.31
N PRO A 20 -0.31 -16.86 -2.86
CA PRO A 20 1.12 -16.57 -3.03
C PRO A 20 1.70 -16.94 -4.41
N GLY A 21 2.84 -16.35 -4.74
CA GLY A 21 3.57 -16.59 -5.99
C GLY A 21 4.88 -15.78 -6.10
N PRO A 22 5.53 -15.76 -7.26
CA PRO A 22 6.67 -14.87 -7.52
C PRO A 22 6.23 -13.41 -7.48
N GLY A 23 6.87 -12.62 -6.62
CA GLY A 23 6.58 -11.21 -6.44
C GLY A 23 7.79 -10.32 -6.67
N GLY A 24 7.50 -9.04 -6.89
CA GLY A 24 8.49 -7.99 -7.01
C GLY A 24 7.96 -6.66 -6.48
N TRP A 25 8.87 -5.78 -6.12
CA TRP A 25 8.55 -4.48 -5.53
C TRP A 25 9.41 -3.38 -6.15
N GLY A 26 8.88 -2.16 -6.18
CA GLY A 26 9.52 -0.99 -6.78
C GLY A 26 9.36 0.25 -5.91
N THR A 27 10.41 1.06 -5.84
CA THR A 27 10.42 2.34 -5.13
C THR A 27 11.15 3.39 -5.95
N ILE A 28 10.44 4.48 -6.25
CA ILE A 28 10.94 5.63 -6.99
C ILE A 28 11.19 6.77 -6.00
N ILE A 29 12.35 7.39 -6.10
CA ILE A 29 12.88 8.39 -5.17
C ILE A 29 13.06 9.67 -5.96
N TYR A 30 12.26 10.69 -5.68
CA TYR A 30 12.44 12.03 -6.25
C TYR A 30 13.22 12.91 -5.27
N PHE A 31 14.22 13.61 -5.77
CA PHE A 31 14.99 14.59 -5.00
C PHE A 31 14.52 16.03 -5.29
N THR A 32 14.99 16.99 -4.49
CA THR A 32 14.64 18.42 -4.63
C THR A 32 15.35 19.12 -5.79
N ASP A 33 16.38 18.50 -6.36
CA ASP A 33 17.10 18.95 -7.56
C ASP A 33 16.56 18.31 -8.85
N ASP A 34 15.35 17.76 -8.78
CA ASP A 34 14.63 17.04 -9.83
C ASP A 34 15.35 15.80 -10.39
N SER A 35 16.43 15.34 -9.74
CA SER A 35 16.98 14.00 -10.00
C SER A 35 16.06 12.89 -9.47
N VAL A 36 16.16 11.72 -10.09
CA VAL A 36 15.37 10.51 -9.76
C VAL A 36 16.32 9.36 -9.48
N ALA A 37 16.01 8.54 -8.48
CA ALA A 37 16.64 7.24 -8.26
C ALA A 37 15.60 6.14 -8.07
N GLU A 38 15.94 4.92 -8.47
CA GLU A 38 15.05 3.77 -8.45
C GLU A 38 15.70 2.59 -7.74
N ILE A 39 14.92 1.92 -6.88
CA ILE A 39 15.31 0.68 -6.23
C ILE A 39 14.16 -0.33 -6.32
N GLY A 40 14.48 -1.61 -6.38
CA GLY A 40 13.50 -2.68 -6.47
C GLY A 40 14.11 -4.04 -6.16
N GLY A 41 13.27 -5.05 -6.07
CA GLY A 41 13.70 -6.42 -5.78
C GLY A 41 12.59 -7.44 -6.04
N ALA A 42 12.95 -8.73 -5.94
CA ALA A 42 12.05 -9.86 -6.17
C ALA A 42 12.11 -10.89 -5.04
N GLU A 43 11.01 -11.59 -4.79
CA GLU A 43 10.92 -12.72 -3.87
C GLU A 43 10.14 -13.86 -4.56
N ALA A 44 10.73 -15.05 -4.67
CA ALA A 44 10.21 -16.13 -5.52
C ALA A 44 8.90 -16.77 -5.02
N GLN A 45 8.57 -16.61 -3.74
CA GLN A 45 7.35 -17.09 -3.09
C GLN A 45 6.92 -16.11 -2.01
N THR A 46 5.97 -15.25 -2.33
CA THR A 46 5.52 -14.15 -1.47
C THR A 46 4.05 -13.80 -1.74
N THR A 47 3.55 -12.67 -1.23
CA THR A 47 2.18 -12.17 -1.49
C THR A 47 2.22 -10.69 -1.88
N ASN A 48 1.15 -10.16 -2.51
CA ASN A 48 1.10 -8.75 -2.94
C ASN A 48 1.34 -7.79 -1.76
N ASN A 49 0.61 -7.99 -0.67
CA ASN A 49 0.77 -7.26 0.59
C ASN A 49 2.23 -7.24 1.10
N ARG A 50 2.99 -8.34 0.94
CA ARG A 50 4.40 -8.38 1.37
C ARG A 50 5.31 -7.58 0.44
N MET A 51 5.04 -7.54 -0.87
CA MET A 51 5.76 -6.70 -1.82
C MET A 51 5.50 -5.21 -1.60
N GLU A 52 4.24 -4.82 -1.41
CA GLU A 52 3.86 -3.44 -1.05
C GLU A 52 4.59 -2.98 0.23
N MET A 53 4.63 -3.83 1.25
CA MET A 53 5.36 -3.57 2.49
C MET A 53 6.88 -3.50 2.27
N GLN A 54 7.46 -4.35 1.42
CA GLN A 54 8.91 -4.34 1.12
C GLN A 54 9.32 -3.06 0.39
N ALA A 55 8.52 -2.55 -0.56
CA ALA A 55 8.75 -1.26 -1.20
C ALA A 55 8.79 -0.12 -0.16
N ALA A 56 7.79 -0.06 0.71
CA ALA A 56 7.73 0.93 1.79
C ALA A 56 8.92 0.81 2.77
N ILE A 57 9.32 -0.42 3.14
CA ILE A 57 10.53 -0.66 3.96
C ILE A 57 11.79 -0.13 3.27
N ALA A 58 11.92 -0.33 1.95
CA ALA A 58 13.07 0.13 1.18
C ALA A 58 13.15 1.66 1.15
N ALA A 59 12.03 2.35 0.89
CA ALA A 59 11.93 3.81 0.95
C ALA A 59 12.38 4.36 2.32
N LEU A 60 11.86 3.80 3.42
CA LEU A 60 12.20 4.25 4.76
C LEU A 60 13.66 3.94 5.15
N LYS A 61 14.25 2.86 4.62
CA LYS A 61 15.69 2.59 4.76
C LYS A 61 16.53 3.68 4.07
N VAL A 62 16.18 4.10 2.85
CA VAL A 62 16.87 5.21 2.18
C VAL A 62 16.80 6.49 3.01
N LEU A 63 15.60 6.86 3.49
CA LEU A 63 15.41 8.05 4.33
C LEU A 63 16.25 8.00 5.62
N LYS A 64 16.31 6.83 6.28
CA LYS A 64 17.09 6.65 7.50
C LYS A 64 18.59 6.71 7.24
N THR A 65 19.06 6.20 6.10
CA THR A 65 20.47 6.22 5.70
C THR A 65 20.92 7.59 5.18
N SER A 66 20.05 8.39 4.57
CA SER A 66 20.39 9.74 4.12
C SER A 66 20.62 10.72 5.28
N GLY A 67 20.09 10.41 6.48
CA GLY A 67 20.18 11.27 7.66
C GLY A 67 19.33 12.54 7.56
N GLN A 68 18.40 12.59 6.61
CA GLN A 68 17.52 13.73 6.38
C GLN A 68 16.60 13.99 7.60
N ALA A 69 16.50 15.25 8.00
CA ALA A 69 15.69 15.69 9.13
C ALA A 69 14.38 16.39 8.70
N GLU A 70 14.25 16.73 7.41
CA GLU A 70 13.09 17.42 6.86
C GLU A 70 11.97 16.44 6.45
N PRO A 71 10.69 16.87 6.51
CA PRO A 71 9.56 16.04 6.10
C PRO A 71 9.65 15.52 4.67
N VAL A 72 9.12 14.33 4.43
CA VAL A 72 9.06 13.67 3.12
C VAL A 72 7.70 13.02 2.93
N THR A 73 7.14 13.10 1.72
CA THR A 73 5.89 12.39 1.40
C THR A 73 6.19 11.01 0.81
N LEU A 74 5.56 9.97 1.35
CA LEU A 74 5.58 8.61 0.79
C LEU A 74 4.20 8.32 0.21
N TYR A 75 4.16 8.14 -1.11
CA TYR A 75 2.98 7.81 -1.89
C TYR A 75 2.90 6.30 -2.16
N THR A 76 1.73 5.71 -1.91
CA THR A 76 1.43 4.31 -2.25
C THR A 76 -0.05 4.16 -2.57
N ASP A 77 -0.39 3.24 -3.46
CA ASP A 77 -1.76 2.76 -3.71
C ASP A 77 -2.15 1.58 -2.80
N SER A 78 -1.24 1.10 -1.95
CA SER A 78 -1.58 0.16 -0.89
C SER A 78 -2.31 0.85 0.26
N GLU A 79 -3.64 0.71 0.27
CA GLU A 79 -4.44 0.99 1.46
C GLU A 79 -4.05 0.12 2.66
N TYR A 80 -3.52 -1.09 2.43
CA TYR A 80 -3.08 -2.00 3.50
C TYR A 80 -1.85 -1.43 4.23
N VAL A 81 -0.81 -1.03 3.50
CA VAL A 81 0.38 -0.37 4.06
C VAL A 81 0.00 0.94 4.74
N LYS A 82 -0.69 1.84 4.01
CA LYS A 82 -1.02 3.19 4.47
C LYS A 82 -1.94 3.19 5.69
N ASN A 83 -3.01 2.38 5.73
CA ASN A 83 -3.86 2.29 6.91
C ASN A 83 -3.19 1.52 8.06
N GLY A 84 -2.36 0.52 7.78
CA GLY A 84 -1.67 -0.23 8.81
C GLY A 84 -0.70 0.63 9.61
N ILE A 85 0.19 1.36 8.94
CA ILE A 85 1.18 2.23 9.60
C ILE A 85 0.55 3.44 10.30
N THR A 86 -0.49 4.04 9.71
CA THR A 86 -1.13 5.25 10.29
C THR A 86 -2.15 4.95 11.38
N LYS A 87 -2.91 3.85 11.28
CA LYS A 87 -4.05 3.52 12.15
C LYS A 87 -3.84 2.25 12.99
N TRP A 88 -3.51 1.12 12.36
CA TRP A 88 -3.62 -0.19 13.03
C TRP A 88 -2.44 -0.52 13.96
N ILE A 89 -1.22 -0.13 13.59
CA ILE A 89 0.02 -0.53 14.27
C ILE A 89 0.06 -0.12 15.76
N LYS A 90 -0.50 1.05 16.09
CA LYS A 90 -0.66 1.55 17.46
C LYS A 90 -1.52 0.61 18.32
N GLY A 91 -2.55 0.01 17.73
CA GLY A 91 -3.42 -0.96 18.38
C GLY A 91 -2.76 -2.34 18.54
N TRP A 92 -2.02 -2.79 17.53
CA TRP A 92 -1.29 -4.07 17.58
C TRP A 92 -0.16 -4.05 18.63
N LYS A 93 0.64 -2.97 18.68
CA LYS A 93 1.69 -2.80 19.69
C LYS A 93 1.14 -2.85 21.12
N LYS A 94 0.03 -2.13 21.38
CA LYS A 94 -0.68 -2.19 22.69
C LYS A 94 -1.20 -3.58 23.06
N LYS A 95 -1.40 -4.48 22.08
CA LYS A 95 -1.85 -5.87 22.28
C LYS A 95 -0.73 -6.90 22.18
N GLY A 96 0.53 -6.48 22.17
CA GLY A 96 1.68 -7.38 22.02
C GLY A 96 1.67 -8.11 20.68
N TRP A 97 1.41 -7.38 19.60
CA TRP A 97 1.30 -7.87 18.22
C TRP A 97 0.28 -8.98 17.99
N LYS A 98 -0.84 -8.90 18.72
CA LYS A 98 -1.99 -9.80 18.56
C LYS A 98 -3.21 -9.08 18.00
N THR A 99 -3.93 -9.81 17.16
CA THR A 99 -5.28 -9.47 16.68
C THR A 99 -6.30 -9.47 17.82
N SER A 100 -7.52 -9.00 17.56
CA SER A 100 -8.65 -9.11 18.51
C SER A 100 -8.98 -10.54 18.94
N GLN A 101 -8.50 -11.55 18.20
CA GLN A 101 -8.73 -12.98 18.43
C GLN A 101 -7.53 -13.66 19.12
N GLY A 102 -6.55 -12.90 19.62
CA GLY A 102 -5.36 -13.43 20.29
C GLY A 102 -4.31 -14.07 19.36
N LYS A 103 -4.64 -14.32 18.09
CA LYS A 103 -3.68 -14.75 17.06
C LYS A 103 -2.68 -13.65 16.73
N ALA A 104 -1.46 -14.02 16.35
CA ALA A 104 -0.43 -13.11 15.84
C ALA A 104 -0.95 -12.28 14.65
N VAL A 105 -0.39 -11.08 14.46
CA VAL A 105 -0.72 -10.22 13.32
C VAL A 105 -0.09 -10.79 12.03
N LEU A 106 -0.85 -10.78 10.93
CA LEU A 106 -0.33 -11.21 9.63
C LEU A 106 0.75 -10.24 9.15
N ASN A 107 1.86 -10.76 8.62
CA ASN A 107 3.06 -9.99 8.24
C ASN A 107 3.70 -9.18 9.40
N GLN A 108 3.57 -9.66 10.64
CA GLN A 108 4.15 -9.02 11.83
C GLN A 108 5.65 -8.70 11.67
N ASP A 109 6.41 -9.58 11.00
CA ASP A 109 7.83 -9.39 10.68
C ASP A 109 8.12 -8.10 9.89
N LEU A 110 7.29 -7.82 8.88
CA LEU A 110 7.40 -6.60 8.08
C LEU A 110 6.79 -5.39 8.82
N TRP A 111 5.75 -5.59 9.64
CA TRP A 111 5.17 -4.50 10.44
C TRP A 111 6.11 -3.99 11.54
N GLU A 112 6.80 -4.89 12.24
CA GLU A 112 7.83 -4.52 13.22
C GLU A 112 8.98 -3.76 12.54
N THR A 113 9.37 -4.19 11.33
CA THR A 113 10.38 -3.48 10.53
C THR A 113 9.92 -2.09 10.12
N LEU A 114 8.67 -1.93 9.64
CA LEU A 114 8.08 -0.64 9.30
C LEU A 114 7.98 0.28 10.53
N ASP A 115 7.57 -0.22 11.69
CA ASP A 115 7.45 0.56 12.94
C ASP A 115 8.80 1.15 13.40
N VAL A 116 9.89 0.39 13.25
CA VAL A 116 11.27 0.79 13.63
C VAL A 116 11.92 1.77 12.63
N LEU A 117 11.43 1.80 11.39
CA LEU A 117 11.92 2.67 10.34
C LEU A 117 11.08 3.94 10.15
N ASN A 118 9.78 3.87 10.41
CA ASN A 118 8.86 4.99 10.26
C ASN A 118 9.13 6.09 11.29
N SER A 119 9.00 7.35 10.87
CA SER A 119 9.20 8.52 11.73
C SER A 119 8.08 9.55 11.53
N PRO A 120 7.91 10.53 12.44
CA PRO A 120 6.97 11.63 12.24
C PRO A 120 7.26 12.52 11.02
N LEU A 121 8.44 12.39 10.39
CA LEU A 121 8.80 13.11 9.16
C LEU A 121 8.10 12.55 7.92
N VAL A 122 7.58 11.32 7.98
CA VAL A 122 6.99 10.64 6.82
C VAL A 122 5.49 10.93 6.74
N GLU A 123 5.09 11.71 5.74
CA GLU A 123 3.69 11.90 5.40
C GLU A 123 3.21 10.79 4.46
N TRP A 124 2.35 9.91 4.95
CA TRP A 124 1.79 8.79 4.17
C TRP A 124 0.58 9.24 3.36
N ARG A 125 0.70 9.26 2.03
CA ARG A 125 -0.40 9.60 1.12
C ARG A 125 -0.83 8.40 0.29
N TYR A 126 -2.15 8.25 0.16
CA TYR A 126 -2.73 7.33 -0.80
C TYR A 126 -2.76 7.99 -2.17
N VAL A 127 -2.33 7.26 -3.20
CA VAL A 127 -2.59 7.55 -4.61
C VAL A 127 -3.42 6.42 -5.19
N ARG A 128 -4.16 6.69 -6.26
CA ARG A 128 -4.92 5.64 -6.94
C ARG A 128 -3.99 4.94 -7.93
N GLY A 129 -3.92 3.62 -7.87
CA GLY A 129 -3.20 2.82 -8.88
C GLY A 129 -3.74 3.11 -10.28
N HIS A 130 -2.84 3.13 -11.27
CA HIS A 130 -3.14 3.36 -12.69
C HIS A 130 -3.94 4.67 -12.99
N SER A 131 -3.67 5.76 -12.26
CA SER A 131 -4.40 7.03 -12.43
C SER A 131 -3.58 8.18 -13.05
N GLY A 132 -2.58 7.90 -13.89
CA GLY A 132 -1.74 8.93 -14.52
C GLY A 132 -0.64 9.50 -13.61
N ASN A 133 -0.40 8.90 -12.44
CA ASN A 133 0.70 9.31 -11.58
C ASN A 133 2.00 8.62 -12.03
N GLN A 134 2.87 9.38 -12.70
CA GLN A 134 4.14 8.88 -13.25
C GLN A 134 5.02 8.13 -12.22
N GLY A 135 5.05 8.58 -10.96
CA GLY A 135 5.82 7.92 -9.91
C GLY A 135 5.26 6.55 -9.54
N ASN A 136 3.93 6.45 -9.37
CA ASN A 136 3.25 5.19 -9.06
C ASN A 136 3.26 4.22 -10.25
N GLU A 137 3.07 4.72 -11.47
CA GLU A 137 3.12 3.90 -12.68
C GLU A 137 4.53 3.37 -12.93
N ARG A 138 5.57 4.12 -12.55
CA ARG A 138 6.94 3.65 -12.64
C ARG A 138 7.27 2.64 -11.53
N SER A 139 6.76 2.79 -10.31
CA SER A 139 6.90 1.75 -9.28
C SER A 139 6.18 0.45 -9.66
N ASP A 140 4.98 0.52 -10.25
CA ASP A 140 4.24 -0.64 -10.80
C ASP A 140 5.05 -1.38 -11.87
N GLN A 141 5.59 -0.64 -12.84
CA GLN A 141 6.45 -1.19 -13.88
C GLN A 141 7.67 -1.91 -13.29
N VAL A 142 8.34 -1.31 -12.31
CA VAL A 142 9.50 -1.92 -11.64
C VAL A 142 9.09 -3.18 -10.89
N ALA A 143 8.00 -3.12 -10.11
CA ALA A 143 7.47 -4.25 -9.34
C ALA A 143 7.11 -5.45 -10.25
N ARG A 144 6.37 -5.22 -11.35
CA ARG A 144 6.00 -6.26 -12.33
C ARG A 144 7.19 -6.82 -13.10
N ALA A 145 8.16 -5.97 -13.43
CA ALA A 145 9.40 -6.40 -14.09
C ALA A 145 10.20 -7.36 -13.19
N PHE A 146 10.33 -7.05 -11.90
CA PHE A 146 10.91 -7.97 -10.91
C PHE A 146 10.08 -9.25 -10.71
N ALA A 147 8.75 -9.14 -10.54
CA ALA A 147 7.85 -10.28 -10.33
C ALA A 147 7.87 -11.29 -11.50
N SER A 148 8.05 -10.80 -12.73
CA SER A 148 8.12 -11.60 -13.95
C SER A 148 9.54 -12.13 -14.29
N GLY A 149 10.51 -11.91 -13.40
CA GLY A 149 11.90 -12.37 -13.60
C GLY A 149 12.66 -11.61 -14.69
N LYS A 150 12.20 -10.41 -15.05
CA LYS A 150 12.79 -9.55 -16.09
C LYS A 150 13.16 -8.19 -15.47
N PRO A 151 14.14 -8.13 -14.55
CA PRO A 151 14.46 -6.92 -13.82
C PRO A 151 14.75 -5.75 -14.80
N PRO A 152 14.19 -4.56 -14.55
CA PRO A 152 14.35 -3.43 -15.44
C PRO A 152 15.73 -2.80 -15.25
N VAL A 153 16.14 -1.94 -16.19
CA VAL A 153 17.19 -0.95 -15.90
C VAL A 153 16.59 0.06 -14.91
N LEU A 154 17.24 0.19 -13.74
CA LEU A 154 16.90 1.14 -12.70
C LEU A 154 17.71 2.43 -12.87
N GLU A 155 17.04 3.57 -12.85
CA GLU A 155 17.70 4.88 -12.91
C GLU A 155 18.42 5.19 -11.59
N ASN A 156 19.68 5.64 -11.67
CA ASN A 156 20.52 6.06 -10.54
C ASN A 156 20.43 5.15 -9.30
N SER A 157 20.56 3.84 -9.49
CA SER A 157 20.33 2.80 -8.48
C SER A 157 21.00 3.09 -7.13
N PHE A 158 20.19 3.23 -6.07
CA PHE A 158 20.67 3.51 -4.71
C PHE A 158 21.15 2.22 -4.04
N ASP A 159 22.46 2.12 -3.78
CA ASP A 159 23.04 0.93 -3.17
C ASP A 159 22.82 0.93 -1.64
N LEU A 160 21.74 0.27 -1.19
CA LEU A 160 21.28 0.23 0.20
C LEU A 160 22.34 -0.27 1.20
N ASN A 161 23.41 -0.91 0.74
CA ASN A 161 24.49 -1.45 1.56
C ASN A 161 25.77 -0.58 1.58
N SER A 162 25.85 0.48 0.75
CA SER A 162 27.02 1.36 0.76
C SER A 162 26.95 2.37 1.90
N SER A 163 27.61 2.03 3.02
CA SER A 163 27.97 3.01 4.06
C SER A 163 28.81 4.15 3.44
N PRO A 164 28.69 5.42 3.89
CA PRO A 164 29.21 6.57 3.16
C PRO A 164 30.74 6.68 3.19
N ALA A 165 31.39 5.95 2.28
CA ALA A 165 32.84 5.95 2.07
C ALA A 165 33.24 6.80 0.85
N ILE A 166 33.22 8.13 1.04
CA ILE A 166 34.08 9.12 0.38
C ILE A 166 34.27 8.98 -1.14
N VAL A 167 33.52 9.78 -1.90
CA VAL A 167 33.91 10.15 -3.28
C VAL A 167 35.28 10.85 -3.23
N LYS A 168 36.29 10.24 -3.87
CA LYS A 168 37.66 10.75 -3.89
C LYS A 168 37.79 11.98 -4.80
N SER A 169 37.99 13.15 -4.19
CA SER A 169 38.47 14.36 -4.87
C SER A 169 39.75 14.88 -4.20
N LYS A 170 40.73 15.28 -5.01
CA LYS A 170 42.11 15.57 -4.59
C LYS A 170 42.26 16.92 -3.88
N ASN A 171 43.19 16.94 -2.90
CA ASN A 171 44.01 18.06 -2.41
C ASN A 171 43.38 19.47 -2.34
N LEU A 172 43.22 20.00 -1.12
CA LEU A 172 44.14 21.03 -0.61
C LEU A 172 44.14 21.04 0.94
N SER A 173 45.21 21.56 1.54
CA SER A 173 45.51 21.53 2.98
C SER A 173 45.12 22.83 3.70
N VAL A 174 44.98 22.76 5.05
CA VAL A 174 45.47 23.73 6.09
C VAL A 174 44.60 23.77 7.38
N THR A 175 45.16 23.17 8.45
CA THR A 175 45.29 23.69 9.84
C THR A 175 44.09 24.04 10.78
N ARG A 176 43.84 23.11 11.73
CA ARG A 176 43.69 23.20 13.22
C ARG A 176 42.77 24.22 13.95
N ARG A 177 42.26 23.68 15.09
CA ARG A 177 41.69 24.27 16.33
C ARG A 177 40.19 24.61 16.30
N ALA A 178 39.43 24.55 17.40
CA ALA A 178 39.41 23.79 18.68
C ALA A 178 38.44 24.53 19.64
N ASP A 179 37.83 23.76 20.56
CA ASP A 179 37.20 24.16 21.83
C ASP A 179 35.78 24.77 21.89
N SER A 180 34.98 24.12 22.74
CA SER A 180 34.00 24.65 23.72
C SER A 180 32.84 25.56 23.29
N ALA A 181 31.67 25.60 23.94
CA ALA A 181 30.94 24.82 24.95
C ALA A 181 29.73 25.73 25.37
N VAL A 182 28.94 25.30 26.38
CA VAL A 182 27.96 26.11 27.15
C VAL A 182 26.55 26.27 26.54
N ALA A 183 25.61 25.52 27.11
CA ALA A 183 24.25 25.97 27.42
C ALA A 183 24.25 26.53 28.87
N PRO A 184 23.30 27.38 29.32
CA PRO A 184 21.91 26.97 29.59
C PRO A 184 20.88 28.09 29.21
N GLU A 185 19.62 28.21 29.67
CA GLU A 185 18.85 27.54 30.74
C GLU A 185 17.31 27.52 30.49
N LEU A 186 16.56 27.13 31.52
CA LEU A 186 15.13 26.90 31.72
C LEU A 186 14.23 28.17 31.78
N THR A 187 12.94 28.02 31.47
CA THR A 187 11.83 28.47 32.36
C THR A 187 10.57 27.61 32.14
N ASP A 188 9.66 27.64 33.12
CA ASP A 188 8.58 26.68 33.38
C ASP A 188 7.18 27.30 33.20
N ASN A 189 6.15 26.46 33.03
CA ASN A 189 4.77 26.57 33.60
C ASN A 189 3.70 25.78 32.82
N HIS A 190 3.51 24.52 33.22
CA HIS A 190 2.26 23.97 33.79
C HIS A 190 0.83 24.26 33.23
N ILE A 191 0.08 23.15 33.05
CA ILE A 191 -1.37 22.88 33.35
C ILE A 191 -2.41 22.91 32.20
N GLU A 192 -2.98 21.72 31.91
CA GLU A 192 -4.24 21.45 31.18
C GLU A 192 -5.48 21.57 32.13
N PRO A 193 -6.71 21.08 31.83
CA PRO A 193 -7.34 20.69 30.55
C PRO A 193 -8.74 21.33 30.36
N ASN A 194 -9.32 21.21 29.15
CA ASN A 194 -10.76 20.92 29.06
C ASN A 194 -11.20 20.31 27.72
N VAL A 195 -12.19 19.42 27.77
CA VAL A 195 -12.92 18.83 26.64
C VAL A 195 -14.41 19.01 26.92
N PRO A 196 -15.20 19.45 25.93
CA PRO A 196 -16.34 18.61 25.54
C PRO A 196 -16.55 18.50 24.03
N THR A 197 -16.88 17.28 23.59
CA THR A 197 -17.60 17.00 22.33
C THR A 197 -18.99 17.63 22.33
N PRO A 198 -19.62 17.80 21.15
CA PRO A 198 -20.73 16.88 20.90
C PRO A 198 -20.74 16.23 19.51
N ASP A 199 -21.52 15.15 19.46
CA ASP A 199 -21.86 14.27 18.34
C ASP A 199 -22.89 14.93 17.40
N LEU A 200 -22.87 14.59 16.09
CA LEU A 200 -24.04 14.42 15.20
C LEU A 200 -23.70 14.30 13.69
N ALA A 201 -24.27 13.26 13.08
CA ALA A 201 -24.72 13.14 11.69
C ALA A 201 -23.72 13.38 10.53
N MET A 202 -23.17 12.28 9.99
CA MET A 202 -22.75 12.21 8.58
C MET A 202 -23.98 11.99 7.69
N ILE A 203 -24.30 12.96 6.85
CA ILE A 203 -25.34 12.86 5.81
C ILE A 203 -24.69 12.40 4.50
N ASP A 204 -25.38 11.53 3.77
CA ASP A 204 -24.99 11.06 2.43
C ASP A 204 -24.66 12.21 1.47
N SER A 205 -23.64 12.01 0.64
CA SER A 205 -23.48 12.76 -0.61
C SER A 205 -22.77 11.90 -1.66
N PRO A 206 -23.17 12.02 -2.94
CA PRO A 206 -23.09 10.91 -3.87
C PRO A 206 -21.71 10.68 -4.48
N ILE A 207 -21.46 9.41 -4.82
CA ILE A 207 -20.31 8.94 -5.60
C ILE A 207 -20.33 9.63 -6.97
N SER A 208 -19.36 10.51 -7.23
CA SER A 208 -19.08 11.01 -8.58
C SER A 208 -18.27 9.97 -9.36
N SER A 209 -18.86 9.44 -10.43
CA SER A 209 -18.22 8.46 -11.32
C SER A 209 -17.12 9.11 -12.16
N PRO A 210 -15.85 8.64 -12.13
CA PRO A 210 -14.80 9.11 -13.03
C PRO A 210 -14.83 8.29 -14.33
N THR A 211 -15.80 8.56 -15.20
CA THR A 211 -16.06 7.75 -16.41
C THR A 211 -15.05 7.98 -17.55
N ASN A 212 -14.15 8.96 -17.44
CA ASN A 212 -13.36 9.47 -18.59
C ASN A 212 -11.91 8.92 -18.69
N ALA A 213 -11.43 8.13 -17.74
CA ALA A 213 -10.01 7.72 -17.70
C ALA A 213 -9.68 6.40 -18.44
N ILE A 214 -10.68 5.66 -18.92
CA ILE A 214 -10.47 4.31 -19.50
C ILE A 214 -10.07 4.38 -20.98
N ASP A 215 -10.48 5.42 -21.71
CA ASP A 215 -10.26 5.53 -23.17
C ASP A 215 -8.83 5.97 -23.58
N GLU A 216 -8.03 6.50 -22.66
CA GLU A 216 -6.65 6.96 -22.94
C GLU A 216 -5.58 5.85 -22.81
N LEU A 217 -5.90 4.71 -22.17
CA LEU A 217 -4.96 3.59 -22.02
C LEU A 217 -4.62 2.93 -23.37
N PRO A 218 -3.37 2.47 -23.62
CA PRO A 218 -3.02 1.78 -24.88
C PRO A 218 -3.97 0.61 -25.19
N ARG A 219 -4.35 0.44 -26.46
CA ARG A 219 -5.34 -0.55 -26.91
C ARG A 219 -5.07 -1.96 -26.37
N GLU A 220 -3.82 -2.37 -26.30
CA GLU A 220 -3.41 -3.69 -25.80
C GLU A 220 -3.73 -3.86 -24.31
N VAL A 221 -3.51 -2.83 -23.50
CA VAL A 221 -3.87 -2.79 -22.07
C VAL A 221 -5.38 -2.87 -21.90
N ARG A 222 -6.16 -2.12 -22.68
CA ARG A 222 -7.63 -2.16 -22.63
C ARG A 222 -8.18 -3.54 -23.02
N VAL A 223 -7.58 -4.19 -24.02
CA VAL A 223 -7.93 -5.57 -24.41
C VAL A 223 -7.57 -6.58 -23.32
N ALA A 224 -6.43 -6.42 -22.63
CA ALA A 224 -6.06 -7.28 -21.50
C ALA A 224 -7.02 -7.10 -20.31
N GLN A 225 -7.34 -5.86 -19.94
CA GLN A 225 -8.32 -5.55 -18.90
C GLN A 225 -9.70 -6.15 -19.22
N LEU A 226 -10.16 -6.03 -20.48
CA LEU A 226 -11.42 -6.63 -20.90
C LEU A 226 -11.41 -8.17 -20.81
N ARG A 227 -10.31 -8.83 -21.18
CA ARG A 227 -10.16 -10.29 -21.04
C ARG A 227 -10.21 -10.73 -19.58
N ASN A 228 -9.48 -10.04 -18.70
CA ASN A 228 -9.49 -10.31 -17.26
C ASN A 228 -10.90 -10.14 -16.69
N LEU A 229 -11.58 -9.03 -17.04
CA LEU A 229 -12.97 -8.80 -16.64
C LEU A 229 -13.91 -9.91 -17.11
N VAL A 230 -13.81 -10.36 -18.37
CA VAL A 230 -14.65 -11.45 -18.89
C VAL A 230 -14.40 -12.75 -18.13
N GLU A 231 -13.16 -13.09 -17.78
CA GLU A 231 -12.87 -14.29 -17.00
C GLU A 231 -13.39 -14.18 -15.56
N THR A 232 -13.21 -13.03 -14.90
CA THR A 232 -13.83 -12.74 -13.58
C THR A 232 -15.35 -12.93 -13.61
N LEU A 233 -16.03 -12.44 -14.65
CA LEU A 233 -17.47 -12.61 -14.80
C LEU A 233 -17.86 -14.08 -15.05
N ARG A 234 -17.03 -14.84 -15.77
CA ARG A 234 -17.23 -16.28 -16.01
C ARG A 234 -17.09 -17.09 -14.72
N THR A 235 -16.08 -16.80 -13.91
CA THR A 235 -15.90 -17.40 -12.58
C THR A 235 -17.06 -17.08 -11.64
N ALA A 236 -17.56 -15.84 -11.64
CA ALA A 236 -18.74 -15.46 -10.87
C ALA A 236 -20.01 -16.22 -11.31
N ASP A 237 -20.19 -16.44 -12.62
CA ASP A 237 -21.29 -17.20 -13.19
C ASP A 237 -21.24 -18.68 -12.78
N GLU A 238 -20.05 -19.28 -12.78
CA GLU A 238 -19.82 -20.67 -12.37
C GLU A 238 -20.04 -20.86 -10.86
N ILE A 239 -19.52 -19.96 -10.02
CA ILE A 239 -19.76 -19.93 -8.57
C ILE A 239 -21.26 -19.87 -8.26
N ALA A 240 -21.99 -18.97 -8.92
CA ALA A 240 -23.43 -18.82 -8.73
C ALA A 240 -24.20 -20.06 -9.20
N THR A 241 -23.89 -20.56 -10.40
CA THR A 241 -24.58 -21.71 -11.02
C THR A 241 -24.38 -23.01 -10.24
N GLN A 242 -23.20 -23.24 -9.67
CA GLN A 242 -22.91 -24.41 -8.83
C GLN A 242 -23.31 -24.23 -7.36
N GLY A 243 -23.81 -23.05 -6.97
CA GLY A 243 -24.17 -22.73 -5.59
C GLY A 243 -22.97 -22.75 -4.63
N TYR A 244 -21.76 -22.44 -5.12
CA TYR A 244 -20.56 -22.45 -4.30
C TYR A 244 -20.57 -21.30 -3.28
N LEU A 245 -20.20 -21.64 -2.04
CA LEU A 245 -19.97 -20.66 -0.98
C LEU A 245 -18.50 -20.26 -0.97
N ILE A 246 -18.23 -18.96 -1.06
CA ILE A 246 -16.87 -18.40 -1.08
C ILE A 246 -16.63 -17.51 0.14
N SER A 247 -15.38 -17.46 0.61
CA SER A 247 -14.99 -16.62 1.75
C SER A 247 -14.93 -15.13 1.39
N SER A 248 -14.95 -14.25 2.40
CA SER A 248 -14.76 -12.80 2.20
C SER A 248 -13.47 -12.42 1.45
N SER A 249 -12.44 -13.26 1.49
CA SER A 249 -11.19 -13.06 0.73
C SER A 249 -11.37 -13.42 -0.74
N GLU A 250 -11.92 -14.61 -1.04
CA GLU A 250 -12.14 -15.06 -2.43
C GLU A 250 -13.16 -14.16 -3.15
N LEU A 251 -14.20 -13.71 -2.45
CA LEU A 251 -15.14 -12.71 -2.97
C LEU A 251 -14.47 -11.35 -3.22
N ALA A 252 -13.51 -10.96 -2.39
CA ALA A 252 -12.77 -9.70 -2.58
C ALA A 252 -11.81 -9.78 -3.77
N ASP A 253 -11.09 -10.89 -3.93
CA ASP A 253 -10.25 -11.18 -5.08
C ASP A 253 -11.10 -11.23 -6.38
N LEU A 254 -12.28 -11.86 -6.34
CA LEU A 254 -13.24 -11.88 -7.45
C LEU A 254 -13.80 -10.49 -7.79
N MET A 255 -13.94 -9.61 -6.81
CA MET A 255 -14.46 -8.25 -6.99
C MET A 255 -13.40 -7.20 -7.33
N ASP A 256 -12.11 -7.54 -7.25
CA ASP A 256 -10.96 -6.62 -7.31
C ASP A 256 -11.06 -5.50 -6.25
N VAL A 257 -11.32 -5.89 -5.00
CA VAL A 257 -11.45 -4.99 -3.84
C VAL A 257 -10.75 -5.56 -2.59
N ASN A 258 -10.62 -4.78 -1.53
CA ASN A 258 -10.14 -5.29 -0.24
C ASN A 258 -11.23 -6.10 0.51
N ALA A 259 -10.86 -7.20 1.15
CA ALA A 259 -11.75 -8.04 1.97
C ALA A 259 -12.52 -7.29 3.06
N SER A 260 -11.95 -6.20 3.61
CA SER A 260 -12.68 -5.35 4.56
C SER A 260 -13.91 -4.69 3.93
N ALA A 261 -13.81 -4.23 2.67
CA ALA A 261 -14.88 -3.57 1.94
C ALA A 261 -16.03 -4.51 1.56
N VAL A 262 -15.77 -5.82 1.45
CA VAL A 262 -16.81 -6.86 1.36
C VAL A 262 -17.56 -6.96 2.68
N THR A 263 -16.84 -7.13 3.80
CA THR A 263 -17.47 -7.36 5.11
C THR A 263 -18.26 -6.15 5.65
N SER A 264 -17.95 -4.93 5.21
CA SER A 264 -18.63 -3.71 5.62
C SER A 264 -19.89 -3.36 4.81
N ARG A 265 -20.19 -4.05 3.70
CA ARG A 265 -21.33 -3.73 2.81
C ARG A 265 -22.69 -4.25 3.30
N GLY A 266 -22.74 -4.94 4.43
CA GLY A 266 -23.96 -5.50 5.02
C GLY A 266 -24.05 -7.02 4.84
N ASP A 267 -25.28 -7.52 4.75
CA ASP A 267 -25.59 -8.95 4.60
C ASP A 267 -26.08 -9.32 3.19
N HIS A 268 -26.54 -8.35 2.38
CA HIS A 268 -27.08 -8.55 1.04
C HIS A 268 -26.84 -7.29 0.20
N TRP A 269 -26.31 -7.40 -1.02
CA TRP A 269 -26.22 -6.29 -1.98
C TRP A 269 -26.07 -6.77 -3.44
N PRO A 270 -26.46 -5.94 -4.43
CA PRO A 270 -26.19 -6.21 -5.84
C PRO A 270 -24.73 -5.92 -6.23
N TRP A 271 -24.13 -6.80 -7.01
CA TRP A 271 -22.85 -6.62 -7.69
C TRP A 271 -22.95 -7.07 -9.15
N ARG A 272 -22.92 -6.10 -10.07
CA ARG A 272 -23.12 -6.31 -11.51
C ARG A 272 -24.43 -7.06 -11.79
N ASN A 273 -24.35 -8.33 -12.22
CA ASN A 273 -25.50 -9.17 -12.58
C ASN A 273 -25.85 -10.19 -11.48
N TRP A 274 -25.21 -10.11 -10.31
CA TRP A 274 -25.42 -11.01 -9.18
C TRP A 274 -25.90 -10.26 -7.94
N ILE A 275 -26.69 -10.94 -7.13
CA ILE A 275 -26.90 -10.64 -5.73
C ILE A 275 -25.81 -11.37 -4.94
N VAL A 276 -25.14 -10.65 -4.04
CA VAL A 276 -24.19 -11.20 -3.08
C VAL A 276 -24.86 -11.26 -1.71
N SER A 277 -24.98 -12.46 -1.15
CA SER A 277 -25.69 -12.72 0.10
C SER A 277 -24.78 -13.40 1.13
N ARG A 278 -24.84 -12.94 2.39
CA ARG A 278 -24.17 -13.55 3.54
C ARG A 278 -24.96 -14.78 3.98
N VAL A 279 -24.37 -15.97 3.84
CA VAL A 279 -25.07 -17.22 4.20
C VAL A 279 -24.82 -17.61 5.64
N ARG A 280 -23.55 -17.77 6.02
CA ARG A 280 -23.16 -18.21 7.37
C ARG A 280 -21.74 -17.83 7.71
N ARG A 281 -21.35 -18.04 8.97
CA ARG A 281 -19.97 -17.88 9.44
C ARG A 281 -19.40 -19.23 9.84
N GLU A 282 -18.26 -19.59 9.26
CA GLU A 282 -17.50 -20.79 9.62
C GLU A 282 -16.21 -20.36 10.34
N GLY A 283 -16.21 -20.53 11.66
CA GLY A 283 -15.15 -20.03 12.53
C GLY A 283 -14.96 -18.51 12.39
N ASN A 284 -13.88 -18.09 11.72
CA ASN A 284 -13.62 -16.68 11.46
C ASN A 284 -13.89 -16.22 10.02
N GLN A 285 -14.27 -17.12 9.11
CA GLN A 285 -14.63 -16.75 7.74
C GLN A 285 -16.13 -16.52 7.66
N ILE A 286 -16.53 -15.49 6.92
CA ILE A 286 -17.91 -15.30 6.47
C ILE A 286 -17.99 -15.94 5.08
N LEU A 287 -18.99 -16.79 4.89
CA LEU A 287 -19.30 -17.44 3.62
C LEU A 287 -20.40 -16.66 2.91
N TRP A 288 -20.15 -16.40 1.64
CA TRP A 288 -20.98 -15.64 0.73
C TRP A 288 -21.44 -16.52 -0.42
N GLN A 289 -22.66 -16.26 -0.87
CA GLN A 289 -23.24 -16.87 -2.06
C GLN A 289 -23.46 -15.77 -3.11
N LEU A 290 -23.28 -16.14 -4.38
CA LEU A 290 -23.68 -15.33 -5.51
C LEU A 290 -24.93 -15.96 -6.13
N GLU A 291 -25.93 -15.14 -6.44
CA GLU A 291 -27.15 -15.58 -7.13
C GLU A 291 -27.41 -14.65 -8.31
N ARG A 292 -27.83 -15.17 -9.46
CA ARG A 292 -28.06 -14.35 -10.64
C ARG A 292 -29.33 -13.51 -10.50
N VAL A 293 -29.26 -12.21 -10.73
CA VAL A 293 -30.41 -11.28 -10.61
C VAL A 293 -31.56 -11.70 -11.53
N ASP A 294 -31.25 -12.25 -12.69
CA ASP A 294 -32.19 -12.81 -13.67
C ASP A 294 -32.83 -14.14 -13.25
N GLN A 295 -32.27 -14.86 -12.27
CA GLN A 295 -32.80 -16.12 -11.74
C GLN A 295 -33.55 -15.94 -10.40
N VAL A 296 -33.14 -14.97 -9.56
CA VAL A 296 -33.82 -14.68 -8.29
C VAL A 296 -35.29 -14.30 -8.53
N ASN A 297 -35.53 -13.43 -9.52
CA ASN A 297 -36.87 -12.92 -9.86
C ASN A 297 -37.87 -13.98 -10.38
N THR A 298 -37.44 -15.20 -10.71
CA THR A 298 -38.34 -16.30 -11.09
C THR A 298 -38.86 -17.11 -9.90
N THR A 299 -38.41 -16.84 -8.68
CA THR A 299 -38.74 -17.67 -7.49
C THR A 299 -39.86 -17.08 -6.63
N ASP A 300 -40.18 -15.79 -6.78
CA ASP A 300 -41.22 -15.07 -6.02
C ASP A 300 -42.56 -14.95 -6.79
N ALA A 301 -42.80 -15.82 -7.79
CA ALA A 301 -43.87 -15.67 -8.78
C ALA A 301 -44.87 -16.87 -8.86
N ASP A 302 -44.76 -17.86 -7.98
CA ASP A 302 -45.68 -19.03 -7.87
C ASP A 302 -46.36 -19.09 -6.48
#